data_AF-A0A5K0ZJL5-F1
#
_entry.id   AF-A0A5K0ZJL5-F1
#
_cell.length_a   1.000
_cell.length_b   1.000
_cell.length_c   1.000
_cell.angle_alpha   90.00
_cell.angle_beta   90.00
_cell.angle_gamma   90.00
#
_symmetry.space_group_name_H-M   'P 1'
#
loop_
_entity.id
_entity.type
_entity.pdbx_description
1 polymer ?
#
loop_
_entity_poly.entity_id
_entity_poly.type
_entity_poly.pdbx_seq_one_letter_code
_entity_poly.pdbx_strand_id
1 'polypeptide(L)' 'VDDLQKASNSIDTLKSMLDQDVEQNTVTKPGSHSRNLLRVKRGLDMVRVLFEQILVA' A
#
# COMPACT_ATOMS: atom_id res chain seq x y z
N VAL A 1 -3.68 3.34 7.69
CA VAL A 1 -2.46 4.03 7.21
C VAL A 1 -1.35 3.92 8.25
N ASP A 2 -1.71 3.97 9.53
CA ASP A 2 -0.82 3.80 10.69
C ASP A 2 0.14 2.61 10.61
N ASP A 3 -0.31 1.49 10.04
CA ASP A 3 0.53 0.30 9.82
C ASP A 3 1.75 0.60 8.94
N LEU A 4 1.53 1.19 7.76
CA LEU A 4 2.60 1.53 6.82
C LEU A 4 3.52 2.62 7.38
N GLN A 5 2.97 3.55 8.18
CA GLN A 5 3.75 4.58 8.87
C GLN A 5 4.64 3.99 9.98
N LYS A 6 4.21 2.91 10.64
CA LYS A 6 5.06 2.21 11.60
C LYS A 6 6.15 1.43 10.87
N ALA A 7 5.81 0.77 9.77
CA ALA A 7 6.75 0.01 8.95
C ALA A 7 7.86 0.90 8.35
N SER A 8 7.55 2.16 8.01
CA SER A 8 8.55 3.09 7.44
C SER A 8 9.68 3.47 8.40
N ASN A 9 9.54 3.21 9.71
CA ASN A 9 10.63 3.45 10.66
C ASN A 9 11.76 2.40 10.56
N SER A 10 11.50 1.26 9.92
CA SER A 10 12.44 0.13 9.84
C SER A 10 12.58 -0.48 8.44
N ILE A 11 11.76 -0.05 7.47
CA ILE A 11 11.79 -0.56 6.10
C ILE A 11 11.87 0.62 5.13
N ASP A 12 12.97 0.68 4.38
CA ASP A 12 13.33 1.84 3.55
C ASP A 12 12.52 1.96 2.26
N THR A 13 12.06 0.84 1.71
CA THR A 13 11.36 0.83 0.41
C THR A 13 10.13 -0.07 0.43
N LEU A 14 9.13 0.30 -0.39
CA LEU A 14 7.94 -0.54 -0.58
C LEU A 14 8.31 -1.93 -1.14
N LYS A 15 9.38 -2.02 -1.95
CA LYS A 15 9.84 -3.30 -2.48
C LYS A 15 10.36 -4.19 -1.37
N SER A 16 11.25 -3.67 -0.52
CA SER A 16 11.78 -4.39 0.65
C SER A 16 10.66 -4.85 1.59
N MET A 17 9.61 -4.05 1.76
CA MET A 17 8.43 -4.42 2.56
C MET A 17 7.65 -5.58 1.95
N LEU A 18 7.48 -5.60 0.62
CA LEU A 18 6.83 -6.71 -0.08
C LEU A 18 7.69 -7.97 -0.03
N ASP A 19 9.00 -7.85 -0.24
CA ASP A 19 9.94 -8.97 -0.21
C ASP A 19 9.90 -9.67 1.16
N GLN A 20 9.86 -8.90 2.26
CA GLN A 20 9.71 -9.47 3.62
C GLN A 20 8.39 -10.25 3.79
N ASP A 21 7.26 -9.72 3.32
CA ASP A 21 5.97 -10.41 3.41
C ASP A 21 5.91 -11.66 2.51
N VAL A 22 6.65 -11.68 1.40
CA VAL A 22 6.80 -12.85 0.52
C VAL A 22 7.64 -13.92 1.21
N GLU A 23 8.79 -13.56 1.76
CA GLU A 23 9.66 -14.47 2.52
C GLU A 23 8.94 -15.09 3.72
N GLN A 24 8.09 -14.32 4.39
CA GLN A 24 7.29 -14.78 5.53
C GLN A 24 5.97 -15.47 5.13
N ASN A 25 5.65 -15.52 3.83
CA ASN A 25 4.39 -16.05 3.29
C ASN A 25 3.14 -15.40 3.93
N THR A 26 3.22 -14.10 4.24
CA THR A 26 2.18 -13.30 4.90
C THR A 26 1.46 -12.34 3.95
N VAL A 27 1.82 -12.30 2.67
CA VAL A 27 1.27 -11.35 1.66
C VAL A 27 -0.26 -11.22 1.73
N THR A 28 -0.99 -12.33 1.83
CA THR A 28 -2.47 -12.34 1.82
C THR A 28 -3.08 -12.24 3.22
N LYS A 29 -2.27 -12.34 4.28
CA LYS A 29 -2.71 -12.34 5.67
C LYS A 29 -3.44 -11.03 6.00
N PRO A 30 -4.60 -11.07 6.68
CA PRO A 30 -5.24 -9.86 7.18
C PRO A 30 -4.26 -9.07 8.05
N GLY A 31 -4.08 -7.79 7.71
CA GLY A 31 -3.19 -6.89 8.44
C GLY A 31 -1.73 -6.91 7.99
N SER A 32 -1.34 -7.75 7.00
CA SER A 32 0.01 -7.66 6.41
C SER A 32 0.25 -6.30 5.76
N HIS A 33 1.52 -5.89 5.72
CA HIS A 33 1.93 -4.63 5.13
C HIS A 33 1.60 -4.59 3.64
N SER A 34 1.78 -5.71 2.93
CA SER A 34 1.40 -5.90 1.53
C SER A 34 -0.09 -5.67 1.28
N ARG A 35 -0.95 -6.22 2.14
CA ARG A 35 -2.41 -6.09 2.00
C ARG A 35 -2.88 -4.68 2.34
N ASN A 36 -2.24 -4.02 3.30
CA ASN A 36 -2.50 -2.63 3.64
C ASN A 36 -2.05 -1.68 2.52
N LEU A 37 -0.88 -1.93 1.91
CA LEU A 37 -0.38 -1.19 0.76
C LEU A 37 -1.32 -1.32 -0.44
N LEU A 38 -1.83 -2.52 -0.73
CA LEU A 38 -2.80 -2.72 -1.81
C LEU A 38 -4.07 -1.87 -1.63
N ARG A 39 -4.55 -1.72 -0.40
CA ARG A 39 -5.71 -0.85 -0.09
C ARG A 39 -5.39 0.62 -0.32
N VAL A 40 -4.20 1.07 0.12
CA VAL A 40 -3.76 2.46 -0.10
C VAL A 40 -3.62 2.74 -1.60
N LYS A 41 -2.98 1.84 -2.37
CA LYS A 41 -2.87 1.97 -3.83
C LYS A 41 -4.24 2.15 -4.49
N ARG A 42 -5.22 1.31 -4.14
CA ARG A 42 -6.59 1.41 -4.68
C ARG A 42 -7.26 2.73 -4.33
N GLY A 43 -7.04 3.25 -3.11
CA GLY A 43 -7.55 4.57 -2.72
C GLY A 43 -6.92 5.70 -3.52
N LEU A 44 -5.60 5.67 -3.71
CA LEU A 44 -4.88 6.65 -4.55
C LEU A 44 -5.33 6.59 -6.01
N ASP A 45 -5.50 5.38 -6.57
CA ASP A 45 -6.03 5.21 -7.93
C ASP A 45 -7.46 5.76 -8.05
N MET A 46 -8.32 5.54 -7.05
CA MET A 46 -9.67 6.10 -7.02
C MET A 46 -9.65 7.63 -7.01
N VAL A 47 -8.83 8.26 -6.17
CA VAL A 47 -8.70 9.73 -6.12
C VAL A 47 -8.10 10.28 -7.41
N ARG A 48 -7.14 9.57 -8.02
CA ARG A 48 -6.58 9.94 -9.33
C ARG A 48 -7.69 9.99 -10.39
N VAL A 49 -8.48 8.93 -10.50
CA VAL A 49 -9.61 8.87 -11.45
C VAL A 49 -10.63 9.97 -11.16
N LEU A 50 -10.95 10.23 -9.88
CA LEU A 50 -11.86 11.32 -9.52
C LEU A 50 -11.35 12.68 -10.03
N PHE A 51 -10.06 12.98 -9.84
CA PHE A 51 -9.47 14.22 -10.33
C PHE A 51 -9.40 14.28 -11.86
N GLU A 52 -9.07 13.17 -12.52
CA GLU A 52 -9.14 13.07 -13.98
C GLU A 52 -10.55 13.39 -14.50
N GLN A 53 -11.62 12.90 -13.85
CA GLN A 53 -13.01 13.21 -14.23
C GLN A 53 -13.38 14.68 -13.95
N ILE A 54 -12.90 15.26 -12.85
CA ILE A 54 -13.14 16.68 -12.53
C ILE A 54 -12.46 17.60 -13.54
N LEU A 55 -11.25 17.27 -13.99
CA LEU A 55 -10.50 18.10 -14.95
C LEU A 55 -11.04 18.02 -16.39
N VAL A 56 -11.78 16.96 -16.71
CA VAL A 56 -12.45 16.79 -18.00
C VAL A 56 -13.84 17.47 -18.03
N ALA A 57 -14.39 17.82 -16.87
CA ALA A 57 -15.66 18.54 -16.71
C ALA A 57 -15.51 20.05 -16.98
#